data_AF-A0A229UQG9-F1
#
_entry.id   AF-A0A229UQG9-F1
#
_cell.length_a   1.000
_cell.length_b   1.000
_cell.length_c   1.000
_cell.angle_alpha   90.00
_cell.angle_beta   90.00
_cell.angle_gamma   90.00
#
_symmetry.space_group_name_H-M   'P 1'
#
loop_
_entity.id
_entity.type
_entity.pdbx_description
1 polymer ?
#
loop_
_entity_poly.entity_id
_entity_poly.type
_entity_poly.pdbx_seq_one_letter_code
_entity_poly.pdbx_strand_id
1 'polypeptide(L)'
;MEQTYSSIRGPEGTNQAPVLTVKQWIVTLIVLAIPLVNLIMLFVWAFGDGTNPNKKNYAQASLLLAAIFIVLYIVFLILIFAVFGLSGISQYSFD
;
A
#
# COMPACT_ATOMS: atom_id res chain seq x y z
N MET A 1 -38.19 0.70 40.51
CA MET A 1 -37.49 1.80 39.84
C MET A 1 -36.12 1.39 39.24
N GLU A 2 -35.81 0.08 39.15
CA GLU A 2 -34.51 -0.40 38.62
C GLU A 2 -34.56 -0.89 37.15
N GLN A 3 -35.72 -0.95 36.50
CA GLN A 3 -35.84 -1.46 35.12
C GLN A 3 -35.55 -0.42 34.04
N THR A 4 -35.48 0.88 34.38
CA THR A 4 -35.31 1.99 33.42
C THR A 4 -33.84 2.26 33.04
N TYR A 5 -32.85 1.76 33.80
CA TYR A 5 -31.43 2.00 33.52
C TYR A 5 -30.81 1.03 32.49
N SER A 6 -31.53 -0.03 32.11
CA SER A 6 -31.01 -1.07 31.21
C SER A 6 -31.21 -0.76 29.72
N SER A 7 -31.97 0.29 29.36
CA SER A 7 -32.38 0.58 27.98
C SER A 7 -31.65 1.77 27.30
N ILE A 8 -30.56 2.29 27.87
CA ILE A 8 -29.70 3.30 27.19
C ILE A 8 -28.41 2.66 26.65
N ARG A 9 -28.49 1.43 26.12
CA ARG A 9 -27.48 0.95 25.18
C ARG A 9 -27.99 1.31 23.78
N GLY A 10 -27.54 2.45 23.26
CA GLY A 10 -27.76 2.80 21.86
C GLY A 10 -27.25 1.68 20.95
N PRO A 11 -27.83 1.47 19.76
CA PRO A 11 -27.54 0.32 18.91
C PRO A 11 -26.20 0.46 18.18
N GLU A 12 -25.09 0.62 18.89
CA GLU A 12 -23.79 0.79 18.26
C GLU A 12 -22.79 -0.16 18.91
N GLY A 13 -23.02 -1.46 18.72
CA GLY A 13 -21.92 -2.40 18.68
C GLY A 13 -21.06 -1.99 17.50
N THR A 14 -20.14 -1.03 17.69
CA THR A 14 -19.12 -0.72 16.69
C THR A 14 -18.44 -2.05 16.37
N ASN A 15 -18.76 -2.63 15.22
CA ASN A 15 -18.10 -3.83 14.71
C ASN A 15 -16.68 -3.40 14.32
N GLN A 16 -15.87 -3.08 15.32
CA GLN A 16 -14.47 -2.78 15.16
C GLN A 16 -13.83 -4.06 14.69
N ALA A 17 -13.26 -4.04 13.50
CA ALA A 17 -12.60 -5.22 12.99
C ALA A 17 -11.47 -5.62 13.93
N PRO A 18 -11.26 -6.92 14.19
CA PRO A 18 -10.28 -7.39 15.16
C PRO A 18 -8.90 -6.76 14.89
N VAL A 19 -8.33 -6.09 15.90
CA VAL A 19 -6.98 -5.55 15.81
C VAL A 19 -6.01 -6.71 15.62
N LEU A 20 -5.10 -6.57 14.66
CA LEU A 20 -4.12 -7.61 14.41
C LEU A 20 -3.05 -7.62 15.49
N THR A 21 -2.84 -8.80 16.07
CA THR A 21 -1.78 -9.04 17.04
C THR A 21 -0.40 -8.96 16.38
N VAL A 22 0.65 -8.72 17.18
CA VAL A 22 2.04 -8.69 16.69
C VAL A 22 2.40 -9.97 15.93
N LYS A 23 1.96 -11.14 16.41
CA LYS A 23 2.18 -12.43 15.73
C LYS A 23 1.59 -12.45 14.31
N GLN A 24 0.39 -11.89 14.12
CA GLN A 24 -0.24 -11.82 12.80
C GLN A 24 0.49 -10.83 11.86
N TRP A 25 1.02 -9.73 12.40
CA TRP A 25 1.88 -8.81 11.65
C TRP A 25 3.20 -9.47 11.24
N ILE A 26 3.82 -10.25 12.11
CA ILE A 26 5.06 -11.00 11.77
C ILE A 26 4.82 -11.93 10.58
N VAL A 27 3.73 -12.71 10.58
CA VAL A 27 3.39 -13.57 9.43
C VAL A 27 3.15 -12.75 8.16
N THR A 28 2.49 -11.60 8.30
CA THR A 28 2.26 -10.68 7.17
C THR A 28 3.59 -10.18 6.60
N LEU A 29 4.53 -9.76 7.45
CA LEU A 29 5.86 -9.28 7.04
C LEU A 29 6.71 -10.37 6.39
N ILE A 30 6.61 -11.63 6.85
CA ILE A 30 7.29 -12.77 6.21
C ILE A 30 6.76 -12.99 4.79
N VAL A 31 5.44 -12.89 4.58
CA VAL A 31 4.84 -12.97 3.24
C VAL A 31 5.30 -11.81 2.35
N LEU A 32 5.37 -10.59 2.92
CA LEU A 32 5.83 -9.39 2.22
C LEU A 32 7.34 -9.43 1.88
N ALA A 33 8.14 -10.25 2.56
CA ALA A 33 9.56 -10.41 2.26
C ALA A 33 9.82 -11.11 0.92
N ILE A 34 8.85 -11.88 0.40
CA ILE A 34 8.95 -12.54 -0.90
C ILE A 34 8.47 -11.57 -1.98
N PRO A 35 9.33 -11.08 -2.90
CA PRO A 35 9.00 -9.93 -3.75
C PRO A 35 7.76 -10.11 -4.63
N LEU A 36 7.63 -11.27 -5.29
CA LEU A 36 6.49 -11.55 -6.17
C LEU A 36 5.18 -11.74 -5.37
N VAL A 37 5.26 -12.44 -4.25
CA VAL A 37 4.09 -12.69 -3.40
C VAL A 37 3.63 -11.40 -2.73
N ASN A 38 4.57 -10.55 -2.29
CA ASN A 38 4.29 -9.23 -1.74
C ASN A 38 3.41 -8.42 -2.69
N LEU A 39 3.83 -8.26 -3.95
CA LEU A 39 3.09 -7.49 -4.92
C LEU A 39 1.67 -8.03 -5.12
N ILE A 40 1.53 -9.34 -5.34
CA ILE A 40 0.22 -9.98 -5.52
C ILE A 40 -0.65 -9.82 -4.27
N MET A 41 -0.09 -10.04 -3.07
CA MET A 41 -0.83 -9.93 -1.81
C MET A 41 -1.31 -8.52 -1.51
N LEU A 42 -0.57 -7.48 -1.94
CA LEU A 42 -1.05 -6.10 -1.83
C LEU A 42 -2.32 -5.89 -2.66
N PHE A 43 -2.41 -6.42 -3.88
CA PHE A 43 -3.65 -6.35 -4.67
C PHE A 43 -4.79 -7.16 -4.03
N VAL A 44 -4.49 -8.39 -3.58
CA VAL A 44 -5.48 -9.26 -2.93
C VAL A 44 -6.05 -8.61 -1.67
N TRP A 45 -5.21 -7.98 -0.83
CA TRP A 45 -5.68 -7.31 0.38
C TRP A 45 -6.33 -5.95 0.13
N ALA A 46 -5.87 -5.19 -0.87
CA ALA A 46 -6.44 -3.89 -1.19
C ALA A 46 -7.85 -4.00 -1.80
N PHE A 47 -8.09 -5.04 -2.61
CA PHE A 47 -9.33 -5.19 -3.39
C PHE A 47 -10.18 -6.40 -3.01
N GLY A 48 -9.70 -7.30 -2.15
CA GLY A 48 -10.43 -8.49 -1.73
C GLY A 48 -11.51 -8.21 -0.67
N ASP A 49 -12.70 -8.75 -0.91
CA ASP A 49 -13.81 -8.74 0.05
C ASP A 49 -13.49 -9.67 1.24
N GLY A 50 -13.72 -9.19 2.47
CA GLY A 50 -13.45 -9.94 3.70
C GLY A 50 -12.02 -9.80 4.28
N THR A 51 -11.16 -8.98 3.67
CA THR A 51 -9.85 -8.66 4.26
C THR A 51 -10.01 -7.79 5.51
N ASN A 52 -9.23 -8.07 6.56
CA ASN A 52 -9.18 -7.23 7.76
C ASN A 52 -8.86 -5.77 7.36
N PRO A 53 -9.66 -4.78 7.80
CA PRO A 53 -9.46 -3.36 7.47
C PRO A 53 -8.05 -2.85 7.73
N ASN A 54 -7.35 -3.35 8.75
CA ASN A 54 -5.96 -2.96 9.01
C ASN A 54 -5.01 -3.38 7.87
N LYS A 55 -5.17 -4.59 7.32
CA LYS A 55 -4.38 -5.06 6.16
C LYS A 55 -4.81 -4.37 4.87
N LYS A 56 -6.11 -4.15 4.70
CA LYS A 56 -6.64 -3.45 3.53
C LYS A 56 -6.07 -2.02 3.44
N ASN A 57 -6.11 -1.28 4.54
CA ASN A 57 -5.55 0.08 4.61
C ASN A 57 -4.03 0.08 4.37
N TYR A 58 -3.29 -0.85 4.97
CA TYR A 58 -1.85 -1.01 4.72
C TYR A 58 -1.57 -1.28 3.24
N ALA A 59 -2.33 -2.17 2.61
CA ALA A 59 -2.14 -2.53 1.21
C ALA A 59 -2.46 -1.35 0.27
N GLN A 60 -3.57 -0.64 0.51
CA GLN A 60 -3.93 0.56 -0.24
C GLN A 60 -2.89 1.67 -0.10
N ALA A 61 -2.38 1.92 1.11
CA ALA A 61 -1.32 2.91 1.34
C ALA A 61 -0.01 2.52 0.62
N SER A 62 0.36 1.24 0.66
CA SER A 62 1.56 0.72 0.00
C SER A 62 1.47 0.85 -1.52
N LEU A 63 0.31 0.54 -2.11
CA LEU A 63 0.06 0.72 -3.55
C LEU A 63 0.08 2.19 -3.96
N LEU A 64 -0.49 3.08 -3.16
CA LEU A 64 -0.44 4.52 -3.40
C LEU A 64 1.00 5.04 -3.36
N LEU A 65 1.79 4.64 -2.36
CA LEU A 65 3.21 4.98 -2.29
C LEU A 65 3.98 4.44 -3.49
N ALA A 66 3.72 3.19 -3.89
CA ALA A 66 4.35 2.61 -5.07
C ALA A 66 4.03 3.43 -6.34
N ALA A 67 2.77 3.85 -6.53
CA ALA A 67 2.38 4.71 -7.64
C ALA A 67 3.12 6.05 -7.62
N ILE A 68 3.28 6.68 -6.45
CA ILE A 68 4.05 7.93 -6.30
C ILE A 68 5.51 7.71 -6.70
N PHE A 69 6.15 6.64 -6.20
CA PHE A 69 7.54 6.33 -6.53
C PHE A 69 7.73 6.04 -8.03
N ILE A 70 6.78 5.37 -8.68
CA ILE A 70 6.82 5.14 -10.12
C ILE A 70 6.81 6.47 -10.89
N VAL A 71 5.92 7.40 -10.52
CA VAL A 71 5.86 8.73 -11.16
C VAL A 71 7.17 9.49 -10.94
N LEU A 72 7.67 9.53 -9.71
CA LEU A 72 8.95 10.19 -9.40
C LEU A 72 10.13 9.55 -10.15
N TYR A 73 10.15 8.23 -10.26
CA TYR A 73 11.18 7.51 -10.99
C TYR A 73 11.18 7.85 -12.49
N ILE A 74 10.00 7.90 -13.12
CA ILE A 74 9.86 8.31 -14.53
C ILE A 74 10.35 9.74 -14.73
N VAL A 75 9.95 10.67 -13.86
CA VAL A 75 10.41 12.07 -13.91
C VAL A 75 11.94 12.12 -13.81
N PHE A 76 12.52 11.40 -12.85
CA PHE A 76 13.97 11.38 -12.65
C PHE A 76 14.71 10.80 -13.86
N LEU A 77 14.19 9.71 -14.45
CA LEU A 77 14.74 9.15 -15.68
C LEU A 77 14.73 10.17 -16.83
N ILE A 78 13.61 10.85 -17.06
CA ILE A 78 13.50 11.87 -18.11
C ILE A 78 14.54 12.98 -17.89
N LEU A 79 14.71 13.45 -16.66
CA LEU A 79 15.72 14.48 -16.33
C LEU A 79 17.15 13.98 -16.60
N ILE A 80 17.47 12.75 -16.21
CA ILE A 80 18.78 12.13 -16.50
C ILE A 80 19.00 12.03 -18.02
N PHE A 81 18.03 11.50 -18.76
CA PHE A 81 18.13 11.38 -20.22
C PHE A 81 18.22 12.75 -20.91
N ALA A 82 17.55 13.79 -20.42
CA ALA A 82 17.67 15.12 -20.97
C ALA A 82 19.07 15.73 -20.75
N VAL A 83 19.64 15.56 -19.56
CA VAL A 83 20.97 16.12 -19.21
C VAL A 83 22.11 15.34 -19.87
N PHE A 84 22.03 14.00 -19.87
CA PHE A 84 23.12 13.12 -20.33
C PHE A 84 22.89 12.49 -21.71
N GLY A 85 21.66 12.44 -22.21
CA GLY A 85 21.36 11.89 -23.54
C GLY A 85 21.73 12.85 -24.67
N LEU A 86 21.64 14.16 -24.45
CA LEU A 86 22.00 15.18 -25.45
C LEU A 86 23.52 15.28 -25.69
N SER A 87 24.35 15.02 -24.66
CA SER A 87 25.81 15.05 -24.79
C SER A 87 26.39 13.84 -25.54
N GLY A 88 25.65 12.74 -25.65
CA GLY A 88 26.02 11.58 -26.48
C GLY A 88 25.70 11.74 -27.96
N ILE A 89 24.73 12.59 -28.33
CA ILE A 89 24.28 12.78 -29.72
C ILE A 89 25.25 13.66 -30.51
N SER A 90 25.92 14.61 -29.87
CA SER A 90 26.86 15.55 -30.53
C SER A 90 28.22 14.93 -30.90
N GLN A 91 28.49 13.68 -30.53
CA GLN A 91 29.69 12.94 -30.92
C GLN A 91 29.49 12.11 -32.22
N TYR A 92 28.26 12.01 -32.72
CA TYR A 92 27.93 11.39 -34.02
C TYR A 92 27.94 12.45 -35.14
N SER A 93 29.04 13.22 -35.26
CA SER A 93 29.33 13.88 -36.52
C SER A 93 29.86 12.83 -37.49
N PHE A 94 29.06 12.47 -38.50
CA PHE A 94 29.58 11.72 -39.64
C PHE A 94 30.49 12.66 -40.43
N ASP A 95 31.80 12.39 -40.40
CA ASP A 95 32.71 12.88 -41.44
C ASP A 95 32.24 12.40 -42.83
#